data_AF-A0A485D3B4-F1
#
_entry.id   AF-A0A485D3B4-F1
#
_cell.length_a   1.000
_cell.length_b   1.000
_cell.length_c   1.000
_cell.angle_alpha   90.00
_cell.angle_beta   90.00
_cell.angle_gamma   90.00
#
_symmetry.space_group_name_H-M   'P 1'
#
loop_
_entity.id
_entity.type
_entity.pdbx_description
1 polymer ?
#
loop_
_entity_poly.entity_id
_entity_poly.type
_entity_poly.pdbx_seq_one_letter_code
_entity_poly.pdbx_strand_id
1 'polypeptide(L)'
;MAQLEPELWAEARRLGLPIVTEFFGAEMASELESLHQQGLLGPDNIFNHCTALPDEGWEILREAGVRVNVCPRSDSHYGIESGMFAIEAAQRHGITPGLSVDNETSYSTDMFMEMRVAFYLQRVMGMHKQHCCDSDHSLTTIPAAQLLKSATVDGAFCAGLQDKVGSLTPGKQADLILINAADLNLYPNGNAFGTVVHAAERSNIDTVMIGGRIVKQNGKVLGVDSERLRAAIDESREHLFAAAGYEPDIFAEKIPAAGPGKLTGNNSMSAIYYVIAFAAGLGITLQTTLNSQLAKGLGGDPVTAAFFSFTAGALSLGIYSLLRGGLFTSFAAIPSQPAWSLAGGLIGACALFSYVVLAPKIGFSALLGLAIVGQLLSSQMIDHFGLLGAVRRPVSLLKLGGHAGHAGRSRHHAFW
;
A
#
# COMPACT_ATOMS: atom_id res chain seq x y z
N MET A 1 4.56 -3.51 3.97
CA MET A 1 5.25 -2.37 3.35
C MET A 1 6.53 -2.92 2.76
N ALA A 2 6.56 -3.14 1.45
CA ALA A 2 7.58 -3.94 0.76
C ALA A 2 8.43 -3.08 -0.20
N GLN A 3 8.79 -1.85 0.19
CA GLN A 3 9.35 -0.88 -0.76
C GLN A 3 10.67 -0.21 -0.33
N LEU A 4 10.93 -0.11 0.99
CA LEU A 4 12.19 0.42 1.53
C LEU A 4 12.99 -0.74 2.14
N GLU A 5 13.76 -1.43 1.30
CA GLU A 5 14.50 -2.65 1.68
C GLU A 5 16.02 -2.41 1.56
N PRO A 6 16.70 -1.98 2.65
CA PRO A 6 18.13 -1.65 2.62
C PRO A 6 19.02 -2.78 2.11
N GLU A 7 18.66 -4.04 2.38
CA GLU A 7 19.42 -5.21 1.90
C GLU A 7 19.36 -5.34 0.38
N LEU A 8 18.20 -5.13 -0.23
CA LEU A 8 18.06 -5.11 -1.70
C LEU A 8 18.80 -3.93 -2.31
N TRP A 9 18.78 -2.77 -1.66
CA TRP A 9 19.51 -1.59 -2.12
C TRP A 9 21.02 -1.81 -2.08
N ALA A 10 21.53 -2.47 -1.04
CA ALA A 10 22.93 -2.86 -0.95
C ALA A 10 23.33 -3.81 -2.09
N GLU A 11 22.49 -4.79 -2.43
CA GLU A 11 22.74 -5.70 -3.54
C GLU A 11 22.67 -5.00 -4.90
N ALA A 12 21.70 -4.11 -5.11
CA ALA A 12 21.61 -3.29 -6.33
C ALA A 12 22.88 -2.45 -6.52
N ARG A 13 23.38 -1.82 -5.45
CA ARG A 13 24.65 -1.07 -5.44
C ARG A 13 25.84 -1.96 -5.76
N ARG A 14 25.90 -3.17 -5.18
CA ARG A 14 26.96 -4.15 -5.48
C ARG A 14 26.98 -4.52 -6.96
N LEU A 15 25.83 -4.55 -7.61
CA LEU A 15 25.66 -4.83 -9.04
C LEU A 15 25.76 -3.59 -9.94
N GLY A 16 25.87 -2.38 -9.38
CA GLY A 16 25.90 -1.12 -10.13
C GLY A 16 24.56 -0.79 -10.79
N LEU A 17 23.43 -1.23 -10.20
CA LEU A 17 22.09 -1.01 -10.71
C LEU A 17 21.41 0.17 -9.98
N PRO A 18 20.60 0.98 -10.69
CA PRO A 18 19.76 1.99 -10.06
C PRO A 18 18.64 1.33 -9.23
N ILE A 19 18.20 2.03 -8.19
CA ILE A 19 17.15 1.59 -7.27
C ILE A 19 15.90 2.39 -7.56
N VAL A 20 14.84 1.73 -8.03
CA VAL A 20 13.54 2.38 -8.28
C VAL A 20 12.57 1.99 -7.16
N THR A 21 11.96 2.97 -6.52
CA THR A 21 11.02 2.77 -5.42
C THR A 21 9.75 3.58 -5.67
N GLU A 22 8.63 2.86 -5.67
CA GLU A 22 7.30 3.43 -5.51
C GLU A 22 7.22 4.15 -4.15
N PHE A 23 6.99 5.46 -4.12
CA PHE A 23 7.05 6.25 -2.89
C PHE A 23 5.76 7.03 -2.65
N PHE A 24 5.06 6.70 -1.57
CA PHE A 24 3.74 7.25 -1.27
C PHE A 24 3.61 7.81 0.15
N GLY A 25 3.13 9.05 0.22
CA GLY A 25 2.52 9.60 1.42
C GLY A 25 3.44 9.83 2.61
N ALA A 26 2.81 10.22 3.73
CA ALA A 26 3.51 10.58 4.96
C ALA A 26 4.08 9.36 5.72
N GLU A 27 3.50 8.17 5.53
CA GLU A 27 3.97 6.96 6.20
C GLU A 27 5.39 6.59 5.76
N MET A 28 5.62 6.51 4.45
CA MET A 28 6.97 6.28 3.92
C MET A 28 7.91 7.46 4.20
N ALA A 29 7.38 8.70 4.23
CA ALA A 29 8.16 9.88 4.59
C ALA A 29 8.76 9.79 6.00
N SER A 30 8.07 9.12 6.94
CA SER A 30 8.56 8.95 8.31
C SER A 30 9.85 8.11 8.42
N GLU A 31 10.18 7.34 7.38
CA GLU A 31 11.40 6.54 7.33
C GLU A 31 12.59 7.28 6.69
N LEU A 32 12.33 8.38 5.96
CA LEU A 32 13.36 9.10 5.20
C LEU A 32 14.49 9.63 6.06
N GLU A 33 14.19 10.20 7.23
CA GLU A 33 15.21 10.75 8.12
C GLU A 33 16.19 9.66 8.57
N SER A 34 15.66 8.50 8.97
CA SER A 34 16.48 7.36 9.38
C SER A 34 17.35 6.83 8.23
N LEU A 35 16.77 6.69 7.03
CA LEU A 35 17.50 6.25 5.84
C LEU A 35 18.59 7.26 5.44
N HIS A 36 18.31 8.56 5.57
CA HIS A 36 19.27 9.63 5.31
C HIS A 36 20.44 9.60 6.30
N GLN A 37 20.16 9.50 7.61
CA GLN A 37 21.18 9.41 8.66
C GLN A 37 22.09 8.18 8.50
N GLN A 38 21.54 7.08 7.97
CA GLN A 38 22.29 5.87 7.67
C GLN A 38 23.08 5.96 6.35
N GLY A 39 22.95 7.04 5.58
CA GLY A 39 23.60 7.21 4.27
C GLY A 39 23.04 6.26 3.20
N LEU A 40 21.81 5.79 3.36
CA LEU A 40 21.18 4.83 2.44
C LEU A 40 20.50 5.49 1.25
N LEU A 41 20.31 6.81 1.28
CA LEU A 41 19.77 7.59 0.18
C LEU A 41 20.90 8.21 -0.64
N GLY A 42 20.77 8.18 -1.96
CA GLY A 42 21.77 8.69 -2.89
C GLY A 42 21.24 8.92 -4.31
N PRO A 43 22.11 9.37 -5.22
CA PRO A 43 21.75 9.59 -6.62
C PRO A 43 21.42 8.32 -7.39
N ASP A 44 21.70 7.14 -6.85
CA ASP A 44 21.29 5.86 -7.39
C ASP A 44 19.83 5.51 -7.08
N ASN A 45 19.19 6.20 -6.12
CA ASN A 45 17.77 6.08 -5.84
C ASN A 45 16.93 6.94 -6.80
N ILE A 46 15.83 6.35 -7.28
CA ILE A 46 14.80 6.96 -8.12
C ILE A 46 13.46 6.70 -7.44
N PHE A 47 12.81 7.74 -6.93
CA PHE A 47 11.50 7.64 -6.32
C PHE A 47 10.41 8.04 -7.30
N ASN A 48 9.44 7.14 -7.47
CA ASN A 48 8.25 7.34 -8.28
C ASN A 48 7.12 7.93 -7.41
N HIS A 49 6.24 8.73 -8.01
CA HIS A 49 5.11 9.42 -7.39
C HIS A 49 5.48 10.56 -6.43
N CYS A 50 6.02 10.22 -5.26
CA CYS A 50 6.25 11.12 -4.13
C CYS A 50 5.03 11.98 -3.76
N THR A 51 3.82 11.44 -3.96
CA THR A 51 2.55 12.12 -3.66
C THR A 51 2.42 12.34 -2.16
N ALA A 52 1.92 13.52 -1.78
CA ALA A 52 1.73 13.92 -0.38
C ALA A 52 2.99 13.82 0.52
N LEU A 53 4.20 13.91 -0.07
CA LEU A 53 5.45 14.01 0.67
C LEU A 53 5.54 15.38 1.38
N PRO A 54 5.75 15.41 2.72
CA PRO A 54 5.97 16.66 3.48
C PRO A 54 7.22 17.42 3.03
N ASP A 55 7.27 18.72 3.32
CA ASP A 55 8.36 19.61 2.88
C ASP A 55 9.72 19.14 3.43
N GLU A 56 9.80 18.64 4.66
CA GLU A 56 11.03 18.09 5.24
C GLU A 56 11.52 16.85 4.47
N GLY A 57 10.59 16.05 3.96
CA GLY A 57 10.91 14.89 3.12
C GLY A 57 11.54 15.31 1.80
N TRP A 58 11.02 16.36 1.15
CA TRP A 58 11.61 16.90 -0.06
C TRP A 58 13.02 17.46 0.14
N GLU A 59 13.27 18.11 1.28
CA GLU A 59 14.60 18.59 1.65
C GLU A 59 15.59 17.42 1.75
N ILE A 60 15.20 16.33 2.42
CA ILE A 60 16.01 15.11 2.52
C ILE A 60 16.32 14.52 1.13
N LEU A 61 15.31 14.41 0.26
CA LEU A 61 15.51 13.88 -1.10
C LEU A 61 16.50 14.75 -1.90
N ARG A 62 16.35 16.07 -1.81
CA ARG A 62 17.24 17.05 -2.47
C ARG A 62 18.67 16.92 -1.96
N GLU A 63 18.86 16.84 -0.64
CA GLU A 63 20.19 16.76 -0.03
C GLU A 63 20.90 15.45 -0.33
N ALA A 64 20.18 14.33 -0.32
CA ALA A 64 20.71 13.04 -0.72
C ALA A 64 20.95 12.92 -2.23
N GLY A 65 20.41 13.84 -3.04
CA GLY A 65 20.49 13.77 -4.50
C GLY A 65 19.59 12.70 -5.11
N VAL A 66 18.55 12.28 -4.40
CA VAL A 66 17.56 11.30 -4.90
C VAL A 66 16.89 11.87 -6.14
N ARG A 67 16.73 11.03 -7.17
CA ARG A 67 16.04 11.38 -8.40
C ARG A 67 14.55 11.08 -8.28
N VAL A 68 13.73 11.90 -8.91
CA VAL A 68 12.27 11.80 -8.79
C VAL A 68 11.63 11.77 -10.18
N ASN A 69 10.64 10.91 -10.35
CA ASN A 69 9.67 11.02 -11.43
C ASN A 69 8.25 11.08 -10.87
N VAL A 70 7.34 11.65 -11.66
CA VAL A 70 5.93 11.86 -11.28
C VAL A 70 5.02 11.29 -12.35
N CYS A 71 3.81 10.89 -11.96
CA CYS A 71 2.86 10.16 -12.79
C CYS A 71 1.54 10.93 -12.93
N PRO A 72 1.47 11.98 -13.75
CA PRO A 72 0.31 12.88 -13.81
C PRO A 72 -1.02 12.16 -14.00
N ARG A 73 -1.08 11.19 -14.91
CA ARG A 73 -2.30 10.43 -15.17
C ARG A 73 -2.56 9.36 -14.11
N SER A 74 -1.54 8.63 -13.66
CA SER A 74 -1.73 7.57 -12.67
C SER A 74 -2.24 8.10 -11.33
N ASP A 75 -1.58 9.13 -10.81
CA ASP A 75 -1.86 9.70 -9.49
C ASP A 75 -3.32 10.15 -9.40
N SER A 76 -3.80 10.82 -10.44
CA SER A 76 -5.18 11.28 -10.53
C SER A 76 -6.17 10.19 -10.90
N HIS A 77 -5.79 9.20 -11.71
CA HIS A 77 -6.68 8.11 -12.12
C HIS A 77 -7.02 7.18 -10.95
N TYR A 78 -6.01 6.78 -10.16
CA TYR A 78 -6.21 5.91 -9.00
C TYR A 78 -6.51 6.68 -7.72
N GLY A 79 -6.38 8.01 -7.72
CA GLY A 79 -6.55 8.83 -6.52
C GLY A 79 -5.48 8.51 -5.47
N ILE A 80 -4.22 8.37 -5.90
CA ILE A 80 -3.11 8.04 -5.00
C ILE A 80 -2.91 9.20 -4.02
N GLU A 81 -3.04 8.92 -2.72
CA GLU A 81 -3.01 9.91 -1.64
C GLU A 81 -4.02 11.06 -1.84
N SER A 82 -3.54 12.24 -2.24
CA SER A 82 -4.37 13.41 -2.55
C SER A 82 -4.95 13.39 -3.97
N GLY A 83 -4.57 12.41 -4.79
CA GLY A 83 -4.88 12.33 -6.22
C GLY A 83 -4.12 13.34 -7.09
N MET A 84 -3.17 14.08 -6.52
CA MET A 84 -2.41 15.11 -7.22
C MET A 84 -0.93 14.76 -7.30
N PHE A 85 -0.41 14.72 -8.52
CA PHE A 85 1.00 14.45 -8.79
C PHE A 85 1.93 15.54 -8.26
N ALA A 86 3.13 15.15 -7.83
CA ALA A 86 3.95 15.96 -6.94
C ALA A 86 4.94 16.93 -7.62
N ILE A 87 4.66 17.38 -8.85
CA ILE A 87 5.62 18.20 -9.62
C ILE A 87 5.89 19.57 -9.00
N GLU A 88 4.86 20.24 -8.46
CA GLU A 88 4.99 21.59 -7.88
C GLU A 88 5.78 21.54 -6.58
N ALA A 89 5.52 20.53 -5.75
CA ALA A 89 6.26 20.30 -4.51
C ALA A 89 7.74 20.04 -4.82
N ALA A 90 8.03 19.13 -5.75
CA ALA A 90 9.40 18.88 -6.18
C ALA A 90 10.12 20.14 -6.66
N GLN A 91 9.47 20.95 -7.51
CA GLN A 91 10.05 22.17 -8.06
C GLN A 91 10.31 23.25 -7.01
N ARG A 92 9.41 23.42 -6.02
CA ARG A 92 9.65 24.34 -4.89
C ARG A 92 10.91 23.97 -4.10
N HIS A 93 11.26 22.69 -4.06
CA HIS A 93 12.44 22.15 -3.40
C HIS A 93 13.63 21.96 -4.35
N GLY A 94 13.61 22.57 -5.54
CA GLY A 94 14.73 22.54 -6.48
C GLY A 94 14.99 21.19 -7.16
N ILE A 95 14.03 20.26 -7.10
CA ILE A 95 14.07 18.99 -7.83
C ILE A 95 13.30 19.17 -9.14
N THR A 96 13.84 18.64 -10.25
CA THR A 96 13.19 18.66 -11.57
C THR A 96 12.75 17.25 -11.95
N PRO A 97 11.46 16.90 -11.78
CA PRO A 97 11.02 15.53 -12.04
C PRO A 97 10.95 15.18 -13.53
N GLY A 98 11.25 13.93 -13.83
CA GLY A 98 10.83 13.29 -15.07
C GLY A 98 9.33 12.95 -15.06
N LEU A 99 8.71 12.83 -16.23
CA LEU A 99 7.34 12.29 -16.35
C LEU A 99 7.36 10.77 -16.56
N SER A 100 6.40 10.08 -15.95
CA SER A 100 6.18 8.64 -16.08
C SER A 100 4.72 8.34 -16.45
N VAL A 101 4.52 7.24 -17.18
CA VAL A 101 3.20 6.69 -17.53
C VAL A 101 2.69 5.74 -16.44
N ASP A 102 3.58 5.16 -15.64
CA ASP A 102 3.28 4.15 -14.63
C ASP A 102 2.58 2.89 -15.18
N ASN A 103 1.25 2.88 -15.30
CA ASN A 103 0.49 1.67 -15.57
C ASN A 103 -0.18 1.64 -16.95
N GLU A 104 0.45 0.95 -17.89
CA GLU A 104 -0.06 0.80 -19.27
C GLU A 104 -1.26 -0.17 -19.41
N THR A 105 -1.62 -0.90 -18.36
CA THR A 105 -2.74 -1.85 -18.42
C THR A 105 -4.09 -1.19 -18.20
N SER A 106 -4.14 -0.05 -17.50
CA SER A 106 -5.37 0.72 -17.30
C SER A 106 -5.62 1.76 -18.39
N TYR A 107 -4.57 2.15 -19.10
CA TYR A 107 -4.65 3.10 -20.20
C TYR A 107 -3.43 2.97 -21.11
N SER A 108 -3.55 3.33 -22.39
CA SER A 108 -2.43 3.17 -23.32
C SER A 108 -1.24 4.10 -22.99
N THR A 109 -0.02 3.65 -23.31
CA THR A 109 1.22 4.46 -23.28
C THR A 109 1.09 5.70 -24.14
N ASP A 110 1.23 6.88 -23.53
CA ASP A 110 1.11 8.16 -24.24
C ASP A 110 1.75 9.32 -23.45
N MET A 111 3.00 9.65 -23.78
CA MET A 111 3.71 10.78 -23.16
C MET A 111 3.11 12.15 -23.51
N PHE A 112 2.42 12.29 -24.65
CA PHE A 112 1.69 13.53 -24.96
C PHE A 112 0.51 13.69 -24.02
N MET A 113 -0.19 12.59 -23.71
CA MET A 113 -1.25 12.60 -22.71
C MET A 113 -0.72 12.93 -21.31
N GLU A 114 0.43 12.38 -20.89
CA GLU A 114 1.03 12.75 -19.59
C GLU A 114 1.31 14.25 -19.49
N MET A 115 1.88 14.85 -20.53
CA MET A 115 2.12 16.30 -20.56
C MET A 115 0.82 17.11 -20.53
N ARG A 116 -0.22 16.68 -21.25
CA ARG A 116 -1.55 17.37 -21.25
C ARG A 116 -2.23 17.28 -19.89
N VAL A 117 -2.24 16.10 -19.27
CA VAL A 117 -2.83 15.90 -17.94
C VAL A 117 -2.09 16.75 -16.91
N ALA A 118 -0.75 16.71 -16.92
CA ALA A 118 0.07 17.56 -16.05
C ALA A 118 -0.27 19.05 -16.21
N PHE A 119 -0.38 19.52 -17.46
CA PHE A 119 -0.72 20.91 -17.78
C PHE A 119 -2.10 21.30 -17.25
N TYR A 120 -3.12 20.46 -17.43
CA TYR A 120 -4.50 20.75 -17.00
C TYR A 120 -4.65 20.71 -15.49
N LEU A 121 -4.14 19.68 -14.83
CA LEU A 121 -4.22 19.54 -13.37
C LEU A 121 -3.52 20.70 -12.66
N GLN A 122 -2.31 21.07 -13.10
CA GLN A 122 -1.59 22.22 -12.52
C GLN A 122 -2.36 23.53 -12.70
N ARG A 123 -3.03 23.71 -13.83
CA ARG A 123 -3.84 24.91 -14.06
C ARG A 123 -5.08 24.95 -13.20
N VAL A 124 -5.80 23.83 -13.06
CA VAL A 124 -6.96 23.75 -12.17
C VAL A 124 -6.54 23.99 -10.72
N MET A 125 -5.45 23.38 -10.27
CA MET A 125 -4.93 23.59 -8.91
C MET A 125 -4.46 25.02 -8.69
N GLY A 126 -3.74 25.62 -9.64
CA GLY A 126 -3.34 27.03 -9.57
C GLY A 126 -4.54 27.97 -9.48
N MET A 127 -5.57 27.75 -10.31
CA MET A 127 -6.83 28.52 -10.25
C MET A 127 -7.57 28.33 -8.92
N HIS A 128 -7.62 27.10 -8.40
CA HIS A 128 -8.27 26.80 -7.14
C HIS A 128 -7.60 27.53 -5.96
N LYS A 129 -6.26 27.44 -5.85
CA LYS A 129 -5.48 28.13 -4.81
C LYS A 129 -5.72 29.63 -4.80
N GLN A 130 -5.73 30.24 -6.00
CA GLN A 130 -5.98 31.68 -6.16
C GLN A 130 -7.35 32.13 -5.60
N HIS A 131 -8.39 31.28 -5.65
CA HIS A 131 -9.75 31.65 -5.26
C HIS A 131 -10.17 31.15 -3.87
N CYS A 132 -9.64 30.02 -3.38
CA CYS A 132 -10.10 29.41 -2.13
C CYS A 132 -9.48 30.02 -0.88
N CYS A 133 -8.27 30.56 -1.01
CA CYS A 133 -7.34 30.55 0.11
C CYS A 133 -6.64 31.90 0.33
N ASP A 134 -7.16 32.99 -0.26
CA ASP A 134 -6.59 34.35 -0.23
C ASP A 134 -5.06 34.35 -0.43
N SER A 135 -4.57 33.45 -1.29
CA SER A 135 -3.15 33.36 -1.55
C SER A 135 -2.78 34.42 -2.57
N ASP A 136 -1.85 35.31 -2.21
CA ASP A 136 -1.21 36.30 -3.09
C ASP A 136 -0.34 35.64 -4.19
N HIS A 137 -0.50 34.33 -4.41
CA HIS A 137 0.28 33.55 -5.33
C HIS A 137 -0.22 33.75 -6.76
N SER A 138 0.66 34.27 -7.61
CA SER A 138 0.55 34.20 -9.05
C SER A 138 0.16 32.80 -9.49
N LEU A 139 -0.73 32.67 -10.47
CA LEU A 139 -1.04 31.41 -11.16
C LEU A 139 0.25 30.64 -11.51
N THR A 140 0.63 29.68 -10.67
CA THR A 140 1.76 28.80 -10.95
C THR A 140 1.32 27.78 -11.98
N THR A 141 1.42 28.17 -13.25
CA THR A 141 1.23 27.25 -14.37
C THR A 141 2.58 26.78 -14.85
N ILE A 142 2.69 25.49 -15.20
CA ILE A 142 3.91 24.94 -15.78
C ILE A 142 3.90 25.25 -17.29
N PRO A 143 4.90 25.96 -17.83
CA PRO A 143 4.98 26.23 -19.26
C PRO A 143 5.13 24.95 -20.08
N ALA A 144 4.59 24.93 -21.29
CA ALA A 144 4.71 23.80 -22.21
C ALA A 144 6.19 23.38 -22.43
N ALA A 145 7.11 24.34 -22.54
CA ALA A 145 8.53 24.05 -22.69
C ALA A 145 9.10 23.26 -21.48
N GLN A 146 8.65 23.55 -20.26
CA GLN A 146 9.08 22.82 -19.07
C GLN A 146 8.49 21.40 -19.04
N LEU A 147 7.24 21.21 -19.47
CA LEU A 147 6.66 19.87 -19.57
C LEU A 147 7.38 18.99 -20.61
N LEU A 148 7.74 19.57 -21.76
CA LEU A 148 8.54 18.87 -22.76
C LEU A 148 9.93 18.54 -22.22
N LYS A 149 10.55 19.44 -21.45
CA LYS A 149 11.82 19.19 -20.77
C LYS A 149 11.70 18.03 -19.75
N SER A 150 10.63 18.01 -18.96
CA SER A 150 10.32 16.92 -18.02
C SER A 150 10.11 15.58 -18.73
N ALA A 151 9.51 15.58 -19.93
CA ALA A 151 9.33 14.38 -20.75
C ALA A 151 10.60 13.93 -21.49
N THR A 152 11.68 14.72 -21.49
CA THR A 152 12.91 14.45 -22.27
C THR A 152 14.17 14.57 -21.42
N VAL A 153 14.70 15.78 -21.23
CA VAL A 153 15.96 16.06 -20.53
C VAL A 153 15.89 15.61 -19.07
N ASP A 154 14.87 16.02 -18.33
CA ASP A 154 14.78 15.70 -16.90
C ASP A 154 14.41 14.22 -16.69
N GLY A 155 13.66 13.62 -17.64
CA GLY A 155 13.44 12.16 -17.69
C GLY A 155 14.73 11.38 -17.90
N ALA A 156 15.62 11.82 -18.81
CA ALA A 156 16.93 11.20 -19.02
C ALA A 156 17.83 11.34 -17.77
N PHE A 157 17.81 12.48 -17.10
CA PHE A 157 18.50 12.66 -15.82
C PHE A 157 17.95 11.72 -14.74
N CYS A 158 16.62 11.66 -14.60
CA CYS A 158 15.95 10.76 -13.67
C CYS A 158 16.34 9.29 -13.91
N ALA A 159 16.40 8.86 -15.18
CA ALA A 159 16.84 7.52 -15.57
C ALA A 159 18.36 7.27 -15.47
N GLY A 160 19.18 8.31 -15.31
CA GLY A 160 20.65 8.20 -15.21
C GLY A 160 21.32 8.06 -16.56
N LEU A 161 20.64 8.56 -17.58
CA LEU A 161 21.03 8.50 -18.99
C LEU A 161 21.29 9.89 -19.57
N GLN A 162 21.43 10.92 -18.72
CA GLN A 162 21.65 12.31 -19.14
C GLN A 162 22.87 12.49 -20.04
N ASP A 163 23.90 11.65 -19.91
CA ASP A 163 25.10 11.73 -20.74
C ASP A 163 24.94 11.00 -22.09
N LYS A 164 23.86 10.22 -22.24
CA LYS A 164 23.60 9.39 -23.43
C LYS A 164 22.45 9.90 -24.29
N VAL A 165 21.38 10.41 -23.67
CA VAL A 165 20.10 10.72 -24.35
C VAL A 165 19.45 11.99 -23.79
N GLY A 166 18.22 12.28 -24.21
CA GLY A 166 17.36 13.34 -23.65
C GLY A 166 17.55 14.72 -24.28
N SER A 167 18.59 14.96 -25.07
CA SER A 167 18.81 16.22 -25.80
C SER A 167 19.52 16.02 -27.13
N LEU A 168 19.28 16.94 -28.06
CA LEU A 168 20.01 17.02 -29.34
C LEU A 168 21.37 17.70 -29.11
N THR A 169 22.34 16.93 -28.63
CA THR A 169 23.68 17.43 -28.29
C THR A 169 24.74 16.53 -28.93
N PRO A 170 25.73 17.09 -29.66
CA PRO A 170 26.81 16.29 -30.24
C PRO A 170 27.46 15.36 -29.20
N GLY A 171 27.66 14.09 -29.57
CA GLY A 171 28.20 13.05 -28.69
C GLY A 171 27.13 12.17 -28.02
N LYS A 172 25.87 12.61 -27.93
CA LYS A 172 24.75 11.77 -27.48
C LYS A 172 24.23 10.84 -28.57
N GLN A 173 23.47 9.82 -28.17
CA GLN A 173 22.78 8.92 -29.08
C GLN A 173 21.70 9.67 -29.87
N ALA A 174 21.50 9.28 -31.12
CA ALA A 174 20.46 9.82 -31.98
C ALA A 174 19.11 9.15 -31.67
N ASP A 175 18.53 9.54 -30.53
CA ASP A 175 17.18 9.19 -30.10
C ASP A 175 16.23 10.30 -30.49
N LEU A 176 15.58 10.15 -31.65
CA LEU A 176 14.84 11.22 -32.33
C LEU A 176 13.40 10.80 -32.60
N ILE A 177 12.49 11.75 -32.43
CA ILE A 177 11.11 11.66 -32.94
C ILE A 177 10.88 12.80 -33.94
N LEU A 178 10.31 12.49 -35.10
CA LEU A 178 9.87 13.47 -36.08
C LEU A 178 8.35 13.51 -36.06
N ILE A 179 7.79 14.69 -35.79
CA ILE A 179 6.35 14.94 -35.72
C ILE A 179 5.91 15.67 -36.99
N ASN A 180 4.89 15.17 -37.67
CA ASN A 180 4.35 15.80 -38.86
C ASN A 180 3.45 16.98 -38.51
N ALA A 181 4.02 18.18 -38.46
CA ALA A 181 3.29 19.41 -38.13
C ALA A 181 2.30 19.87 -39.23
N ALA A 182 2.25 19.19 -40.39
CA ALA A 182 1.30 19.48 -41.47
C ALA A 182 -0.02 18.71 -41.33
N ASP A 183 -0.11 17.75 -40.39
CA ASP A 183 -1.38 17.07 -40.10
C ASP A 183 -2.43 18.09 -39.64
N LEU A 184 -3.70 17.86 -40.03
CA LEU A 184 -4.77 18.84 -39.83
C LEU A 184 -4.96 19.27 -38.36
N ASN A 185 -4.72 18.38 -37.39
CA ASN A 185 -4.85 18.70 -35.98
C ASN A 185 -3.70 19.58 -35.44
N LEU A 186 -2.60 19.73 -36.19
CA LEU A 186 -1.43 20.51 -35.81
C LEU A 186 -1.24 21.78 -36.68
N TYR A 187 -2.02 21.91 -37.75
CA TYR A 187 -1.93 23.02 -38.70
C TYR A 187 -3.02 24.10 -38.44
N PRO A 188 -2.69 25.40 -38.54
CA PRO A 188 -1.34 25.97 -38.68
C PRO A 188 -0.57 25.94 -37.35
N ASN A 189 0.74 25.72 -37.42
CA ASN A 189 1.61 25.74 -36.24
C ASN A 189 2.19 27.15 -36.01
N GLY A 190 1.86 27.75 -34.85
CA GLY A 190 2.42 29.02 -34.39
C GLY A 190 3.33 28.93 -33.16
N ASN A 191 3.45 27.76 -32.52
CA ASN A 191 4.28 27.56 -31.33
C ASN A 191 4.63 26.07 -31.17
N ALA A 192 5.89 25.69 -31.40
CA ALA A 192 6.30 24.29 -31.39
C ALA A 192 6.06 23.58 -30.04
N PHE A 193 6.34 24.25 -28.91
CA PHE A 193 6.09 23.67 -27.58
C PHE A 193 4.61 23.43 -27.34
N GLY A 194 3.76 24.41 -27.67
CA GLY A 194 2.31 24.30 -27.58
C GLY A 194 1.76 23.22 -28.51
N THR A 195 2.28 23.11 -29.74
CA THR A 195 1.90 22.03 -30.66
C THR A 195 2.22 20.67 -30.06
N VAL A 196 3.44 20.46 -29.56
CA VAL A 196 3.86 19.18 -28.98
C VAL A 196 3.07 18.86 -27.70
N VAL A 197 2.91 19.81 -26.80
CA VAL A 197 2.32 19.55 -25.47
C VAL A 197 0.80 19.55 -25.50
N HIS A 198 0.15 20.37 -26.32
CA HIS A 198 -1.30 20.56 -26.27
C HIS A 198 -2.07 19.87 -27.40
N ALA A 199 -1.44 19.64 -28.55
CA ALA A 199 -2.15 19.21 -29.76
C ALA A 199 -1.66 17.88 -30.35
N ALA A 200 -0.37 17.56 -30.23
CA ALA A 200 0.21 16.36 -30.80
C ALA A 200 -0.35 15.08 -30.19
N GLU A 201 -0.54 14.09 -31.05
CA GLU A 201 -0.92 12.73 -30.72
C GLU A 201 0.13 11.75 -31.27
N ARG A 202 0.09 10.50 -30.79
CA ARG A 202 0.99 9.42 -31.24
C ARG A 202 0.90 9.15 -32.75
N SER A 203 -0.27 9.42 -33.34
CA SER A 203 -0.53 9.32 -34.78
C SER A 203 0.27 10.33 -35.60
N ASN A 204 0.61 11.49 -35.04
CA ASN A 204 1.39 12.52 -35.73
C ASN A 204 2.89 12.22 -35.79
N ILE A 205 3.37 11.20 -35.07
CA ILE A 205 4.77 10.78 -35.15
C ILE A 205 4.99 10.07 -36.49
N ASP A 206 5.81 10.65 -37.35
CA ASP A 206 6.15 10.07 -38.64
C ASP A 206 7.29 9.05 -38.51
N THR A 207 8.41 9.49 -37.94
CA THR A 207 9.67 8.75 -37.88
C THR A 207 10.19 8.70 -36.44
N VAL A 208 10.72 7.54 -36.04
CA VAL A 208 11.38 7.33 -34.75
C VAL A 208 12.74 6.69 -34.99
N MET A 209 13.77 7.23 -34.35
CA MET A 209 15.14 6.74 -34.36
C MET A 209 15.57 6.45 -32.92
N ILE A 210 16.22 5.31 -32.70
CA ILE A 210 16.79 4.91 -31.41
C ILE A 210 18.24 4.50 -31.66
N GLY A 211 19.19 5.19 -31.02
CA GLY A 211 20.62 4.96 -31.19
C GLY A 211 21.09 5.14 -32.64
N GLY A 212 20.45 5.99 -33.43
CA GLY A 212 20.73 6.13 -34.86
C GLY A 212 19.99 5.16 -35.78
N ARG A 213 19.31 4.15 -35.23
CA ARG A 213 18.54 3.16 -36.01
C ARG A 213 17.10 3.62 -36.16
N ILE A 214 16.63 3.73 -37.40
CA ILE A 214 15.21 4.01 -37.69
C ILE A 214 14.38 2.79 -37.31
N VAL A 215 13.40 2.97 -36.43
CA VAL A 215 12.47 1.92 -35.95
C VAL A 215 11.01 2.21 -36.34
N LYS A 216 10.71 3.45 -36.76
CA LYS A 216 9.43 3.84 -37.36
C LYS A 216 9.71 4.81 -38.50
N GLN A 217 9.01 4.71 -39.62
CA GLN A 217 9.13 5.64 -40.75
C GLN A 217 7.80 5.72 -41.51
N ASN A 218 7.44 6.91 -42.01
CA ASN A 218 6.20 7.13 -42.75
C ASN A 218 4.96 6.65 -41.97
N GLY A 219 4.95 6.87 -40.65
CA GLY A 219 3.88 6.43 -39.75
C GLY A 219 3.88 4.94 -39.41
N LYS A 220 4.78 4.11 -39.97
CA LYS A 220 4.79 2.64 -39.81
C LYS A 220 5.96 2.16 -38.96
N VAL A 221 5.69 1.28 -37.99
CA VAL A 221 6.74 0.61 -37.20
C VAL A 221 7.43 -0.45 -38.04
N LEU A 222 8.77 -0.45 -38.04
CA LEU A 222 9.59 -1.33 -38.87
C LEU A 222 9.89 -2.64 -38.15
N GLY A 223 9.94 -3.74 -38.90
CA GLY A 223 10.31 -5.07 -38.37
C GLY A 223 9.25 -5.74 -37.48
N VAL A 224 8.03 -5.20 -37.45
CA VAL A 224 6.91 -5.77 -36.70
C VAL A 224 5.88 -6.35 -37.67
N ASP A 225 5.65 -7.66 -37.57
CA ASP A 225 4.51 -8.32 -38.18
C ASP A 225 3.26 -8.04 -37.34
N SER A 226 2.38 -7.17 -37.84
CA SER A 226 1.20 -6.71 -37.11
C SER A 226 0.15 -7.80 -36.93
N GLU A 227 0.05 -8.77 -37.85
CA GLU A 227 -0.90 -9.88 -37.74
C GLU A 227 -0.42 -10.85 -36.67
N ARG A 228 0.86 -11.23 -36.72
CA ARG A 228 1.47 -12.09 -35.70
C ARG A 228 1.42 -11.45 -34.30
N LEU A 229 1.67 -10.14 -34.20
CA LEU A 229 1.62 -9.43 -32.92
C LEU A 229 0.20 -9.45 -32.33
N ARG A 230 -0.83 -9.20 -33.14
CA ARG A 230 -2.23 -9.26 -32.67
C ARG A 230 -2.60 -10.66 -32.19
N ALA A 231 -2.22 -11.70 -32.94
CA ALA A 231 -2.46 -13.08 -32.54
C ALA A 231 -1.81 -13.42 -31.18
N ALA A 232 -0.57 -12.97 -30.95
CA ALA A 232 0.11 -13.18 -29.66
C ALA A 232 -0.57 -12.43 -28.50
N ILE A 233 -1.10 -11.22 -28.75
CA ILE A 233 -1.84 -10.45 -27.75
C ILE A 233 -3.16 -11.16 -27.41
N ASP A 234 -3.90 -11.62 -28.42
CA ASP A 234 -5.17 -12.34 -28.21
C ASP A 234 -4.93 -13.66 -27.44
N GLU A 235 -3.90 -14.44 -27.82
CA GLU A 235 -3.50 -15.66 -27.11
C GLU A 235 -3.17 -15.38 -25.63
N SER A 236 -2.35 -14.36 -25.36
CA SER A 236 -2.00 -13.99 -23.99
C SER A 236 -3.22 -13.54 -23.18
N ARG A 237 -4.12 -12.76 -23.77
CA ARG A 237 -5.34 -12.28 -23.11
C ARG A 237 -6.27 -13.44 -22.77
N GLU A 238 -6.52 -14.33 -23.73
CA GLU A 238 -7.35 -15.53 -23.54
C GLU A 238 -6.78 -16.42 -22.45
N HIS A 239 -5.46 -16.63 -22.43
CA HIS A 239 -4.80 -17.40 -21.38
C HIS A 239 -5.02 -16.80 -19.99
N LEU A 240 -4.81 -15.48 -19.84
CA LEU A 240 -5.00 -14.79 -18.56
C LEU A 240 -6.45 -14.84 -18.09
N PHE A 241 -7.41 -14.63 -18.99
CA PHE A 241 -8.83 -14.70 -18.70
C PHE A 241 -9.27 -16.12 -18.28
N ALA A 242 -8.85 -17.14 -19.03
CA ALA A 242 -9.12 -18.53 -18.68
C ALA A 242 -8.49 -18.92 -17.33
N ALA A 243 -7.23 -18.53 -17.08
CA ALA A 243 -6.54 -18.80 -15.83
C ALA A 243 -7.20 -18.11 -14.63
N ALA A 244 -7.74 -16.91 -14.83
CA ALA A 244 -8.50 -16.17 -13.82
C ALA A 244 -9.95 -16.69 -13.65
N GLY A 245 -10.44 -17.54 -14.56
CA GLY A 245 -11.85 -17.91 -14.63
C GLY A 245 -12.75 -16.72 -14.93
N TYR A 246 -12.24 -15.75 -15.68
CA TYR A 246 -12.90 -14.50 -16.03
C TYR A 246 -13.38 -14.56 -17.49
N GLU A 247 -14.68 -14.35 -17.70
CA GLU A 247 -15.26 -14.15 -19.03
C GLU A 247 -15.48 -12.65 -19.26
N PRO A 248 -14.80 -12.04 -20.25
CA PRO A 248 -14.91 -10.60 -20.49
C PRO A 248 -16.26 -10.25 -21.11
N ASP A 249 -16.94 -9.27 -20.50
CA ASP A 249 -18.06 -8.55 -21.11
C ASP A 249 -17.60 -7.14 -21.44
N ILE A 250 -17.44 -6.86 -22.73
CA ILE A 250 -16.92 -5.58 -23.23
C ILE A 250 -17.87 -4.39 -22.97
N PHE A 251 -19.11 -4.65 -22.54
CA PHE A 251 -20.09 -3.64 -22.18
C PHE A 251 -20.40 -3.61 -20.68
N ALA A 252 -19.73 -4.43 -19.87
CA ALA A 252 -19.94 -4.43 -18.43
C ALA A 252 -19.47 -3.11 -17.80
N GLU A 253 -20.36 -2.44 -17.05
CA GLU A 253 -20.04 -1.22 -16.29
C GLU A 253 -19.19 -1.50 -15.04
N LYS A 254 -19.15 -2.76 -14.59
CA LYS A 254 -18.38 -3.21 -13.44
C LYS A 254 -17.61 -4.44 -13.83
N ILE A 255 -16.32 -4.45 -13.51
CA ILE A 255 -15.55 -5.68 -13.49
C ILE A 255 -16.25 -6.57 -12.45
N PRO A 256 -16.74 -7.78 -12.82
CA PRO A 256 -17.25 -8.74 -11.85
C PRO A 256 -16.23 -8.83 -10.73
N ALA A 257 -16.66 -8.64 -9.48
CA ALA A 257 -15.77 -8.86 -8.35
C ALA A 257 -15.11 -10.20 -8.60
N ALA A 258 -13.77 -10.22 -8.71
CA ALA A 258 -13.04 -11.46 -8.95
C ALA A 258 -13.55 -12.45 -7.89
N GLY A 259 -14.42 -13.38 -8.31
CA GLY A 259 -14.86 -14.46 -7.44
C GLY A 259 -13.57 -15.10 -6.96
N PRO A 260 -13.47 -15.50 -5.67
CA PRO A 260 -12.21 -15.83 -5.03
C PRO A 260 -11.42 -16.70 -6.00
N GLY A 261 -10.42 -16.09 -6.63
CA GLY A 261 -9.66 -16.77 -7.65
C GLY A 261 -9.19 -18.05 -7.00
N LYS A 262 -9.20 -19.15 -7.73
CA LYS A 262 -8.48 -20.36 -7.31
C LYS A 262 -6.97 -20.08 -7.35
N LEU A 263 -6.50 -19.02 -6.69
CA LEU A 263 -5.21 -19.04 -6.03
C LEU A 263 -5.35 -20.18 -5.01
N THR A 264 -4.68 -21.28 -5.29
CA THR A 264 -4.61 -22.48 -4.45
C THR A 264 -3.85 -22.22 -3.15
N GLY A 265 -4.13 -21.09 -2.49
CA GLY A 265 -3.85 -20.83 -1.10
C GLY A 265 -5.06 -21.24 -0.28
N ASN A 266 -4.83 -22.09 0.70
CA ASN A 266 -5.82 -22.86 1.44
C ASN A 266 -6.78 -21.97 2.28
N ASN A 267 -7.73 -21.25 1.66
CA ASN A 267 -8.71 -20.40 2.37
C ASN A 267 -9.63 -21.18 3.32
N SER A 268 -9.75 -22.50 3.11
CA SER A 268 -10.44 -23.40 4.04
C SER A 268 -9.74 -23.48 5.41
N MET A 269 -8.42 -23.31 5.47
CA MET A 269 -7.69 -23.23 6.74
C MET A 269 -7.98 -21.93 7.48
N SER A 270 -8.13 -20.78 6.81
CA SER A 270 -8.41 -19.52 7.51
C SER A 270 -9.80 -19.51 8.16
N ALA A 271 -10.82 -20.03 7.47
CA ALA A 271 -12.18 -20.11 8.00
C ALA A 271 -12.28 -21.03 9.24
N ILE A 272 -11.51 -22.13 9.29
CA ILE A 272 -11.54 -23.07 10.42
C ILE A 272 -11.06 -22.41 11.71
N TYR A 273 -10.10 -21.50 11.64
CA TYR A 273 -9.58 -20.80 12.83
C TYR A 273 -10.62 -19.84 13.42
N TYR A 274 -11.41 -19.15 12.59
CA TYR A 274 -12.50 -18.31 13.06
C TYR A 274 -13.61 -19.14 13.73
N VAL A 275 -13.95 -20.30 13.17
CA VAL A 275 -14.92 -21.23 13.76
C VAL A 275 -14.41 -21.80 15.08
N ILE A 276 -13.14 -22.19 15.16
CA ILE A 276 -12.49 -22.66 16.40
C ILE A 276 -12.48 -21.56 17.46
N ALA A 277 -12.14 -20.31 17.09
CA ALA A 277 -12.14 -19.18 18.01
C ALA A 277 -13.55 -18.87 18.53
N PHE A 278 -14.57 -18.91 17.66
CA PHE A 278 -15.97 -18.74 18.06
C PHE A 278 -16.43 -19.86 19.01
N ALA A 279 -16.11 -21.12 18.70
CA ALA A 279 -16.41 -22.26 19.56
C ALA A 279 -15.69 -22.17 20.93
N ALA A 280 -14.45 -21.69 20.96
CA ALA A 280 -13.71 -21.43 22.20
C ALA A 280 -14.41 -20.35 23.05
N GLY A 281 -14.92 -19.29 22.43
CA GLY A 281 -15.72 -18.26 23.10
C GLY A 281 -17.00 -18.80 23.76
N LEU A 282 -17.72 -19.70 23.05
CA LEU A 282 -18.86 -20.42 23.63
C LEU A 282 -18.44 -21.31 24.82
N GLY A 283 -17.29 -21.97 24.69
CA GLY A 283 -16.70 -22.81 25.73
C GLY A 283 -16.42 -22.06 27.03
N ILE A 284 -15.91 -20.83 26.98
CA ILE A 284 -15.62 -20.00 28.17
C ILE A 284 -16.91 -19.70 28.96
N THR A 285 -18.00 -19.40 28.26
CA THR A 285 -19.29 -19.12 28.91
C THR A 285 -19.83 -20.38 29.61
N LEU A 286 -19.81 -21.52 28.91
CA LEU A 286 -20.23 -22.80 29.47
C LEU A 286 -19.37 -23.24 30.66
N GLN A 287 -18.05 -23.08 30.57
CA GLN A 287 -17.10 -23.37 31.65
C GLN A 287 -17.43 -22.56 32.90
N THR A 288 -17.76 -21.27 32.76
CA THR A 288 -18.13 -20.43 33.90
C THR A 288 -19.41 -20.93 34.57
N THR A 289 -20.40 -21.35 33.78
CA THR A 289 -21.64 -21.95 34.32
C THR A 289 -21.38 -23.27 35.04
N LEU A 290 -20.61 -24.17 34.46
CA LEU A 290 -20.25 -25.46 35.06
C LEU A 290 -19.50 -25.28 36.38
N ASN A 291 -18.52 -24.37 36.42
CA ASN A 291 -17.75 -24.09 37.63
C ASN A 291 -18.59 -23.43 38.74
N SER A 292 -19.53 -22.56 38.38
CA SER A 292 -20.46 -21.96 39.34
C SER A 292 -21.41 -23.00 39.94
N GLN A 293 -21.85 -23.98 39.14
CA GLN A 293 -22.68 -25.09 39.64
C GLN A 293 -21.87 -26.06 40.52
N LEU A 294 -20.63 -26.35 40.14
CA LEU A 294 -19.73 -27.16 40.95
C LEU A 294 -19.46 -26.50 42.31
N ALA A 295 -19.24 -25.18 42.35
CA ALA A 295 -19.10 -24.42 43.59
C ALA A 295 -20.34 -24.54 44.49
N LYS A 296 -21.54 -24.47 43.91
CA LYS A 296 -22.79 -24.70 44.67
C LYS A 296 -22.86 -26.12 45.24
N GLY A 297 -22.48 -27.13 44.46
CA GLY A 297 -22.43 -28.53 44.89
C GLY A 297 -21.41 -28.81 45.99
N LEU A 298 -20.36 -27.99 46.10
CA LEU A 298 -19.31 -28.05 47.11
C LEU A 298 -19.58 -27.14 48.32
N GLY A 299 -20.86 -26.91 48.67
CA GLY A 299 -21.24 -26.08 49.82
C GLY A 299 -21.07 -24.58 49.58
N GLY A 300 -20.98 -24.14 48.32
CA GLY A 300 -20.81 -22.74 47.94
C GLY A 300 -19.35 -22.28 47.89
N ASP A 301 -18.36 -23.17 47.98
CA ASP A 301 -16.93 -22.84 47.94
C ASP A 301 -16.39 -22.70 46.49
N PRO A 302 -16.12 -21.47 46.02
CA PRO A 302 -15.63 -21.23 44.67
C PRO A 302 -14.17 -21.64 44.48
N VAL A 303 -13.36 -21.64 45.54
CA VAL A 303 -11.93 -21.94 45.49
C VAL A 303 -11.74 -23.42 45.21
N THR A 304 -12.44 -24.28 45.96
CA THR A 304 -12.37 -25.74 45.78
C THR A 304 -12.92 -26.16 44.40
N ALA A 305 -13.99 -25.54 43.91
CA ALA A 305 -14.50 -25.78 42.57
C ALA A 305 -13.51 -25.39 41.46
N ALA A 306 -12.89 -24.22 41.57
CA ALA A 306 -11.88 -23.77 40.61
C ALA A 306 -10.66 -24.70 40.62
N PHE A 307 -10.18 -25.09 41.80
CA PHE A 307 -9.05 -26.02 41.96
C PHE A 307 -9.31 -27.38 41.29
N PHE A 308 -10.50 -27.95 41.49
CA PHE A 308 -10.88 -29.21 40.85
C PHE A 308 -10.94 -29.10 39.33
N SER A 309 -11.56 -28.04 38.79
CA SER A 309 -11.67 -27.81 37.35
C SER A 309 -10.30 -27.55 36.68
N PHE A 310 -9.40 -26.80 37.33
CA PHE A 310 -8.04 -26.60 36.83
C PHE A 310 -7.23 -27.88 36.85
N THR A 311 -7.38 -28.71 37.88
CA THR A 311 -6.69 -30.00 37.97
C THR A 311 -7.15 -30.95 36.86
N ALA A 312 -8.46 -31.04 36.61
CA ALA A 312 -9.01 -31.84 35.51
C ALA A 312 -8.53 -31.36 34.13
N GLY A 313 -8.50 -30.04 33.91
CA GLY A 313 -7.97 -29.44 32.69
C GLY A 313 -6.47 -29.70 32.49
N ALA A 314 -5.67 -29.52 33.54
CA ALA A 314 -4.23 -29.76 33.53
C ALA A 314 -3.88 -31.23 33.25
N LEU A 315 -4.62 -32.17 33.85
CA LEU A 315 -4.46 -33.61 33.58
C LEU A 315 -4.80 -33.95 32.12
N SER A 316 -5.89 -33.38 31.58
CA SER A 316 -6.30 -33.60 30.19
C SER A 316 -5.25 -33.09 29.19
N LEU A 317 -4.72 -31.88 29.41
CA LEU A 317 -3.63 -31.31 28.60
C LEU A 317 -2.33 -32.09 28.77
N GLY A 318 -2.02 -32.57 29.97
CA GLY A 318 -0.86 -33.41 30.25
C GLY A 318 -0.91 -34.73 29.49
N ILE A 319 -2.04 -35.43 29.51
CA ILE A 319 -2.25 -36.67 28.73
C ILE A 319 -2.10 -36.40 27.23
N TYR A 320 -2.73 -35.34 26.72
CA TYR A 320 -2.59 -34.96 25.31
C TYR A 320 -1.13 -34.65 24.92
N SER A 321 -0.42 -33.91 25.76
CA SER A 321 0.98 -33.55 25.53
C SER A 321 1.92 -34.77 25.57
N LEU A 322 1.64 -35.73 26.46
CA LEU A 322 2.32 -37.03 26.47
C LEU A 322 2.09 -37.81 25.17
N LEU A 323 0.85 -37.86 24.68
CA LEU A 323 0.49 -38.56 23.44
C LEU A 323 1.10 -37.91 22.18
N ARG A 324 1.29 -36.60 22.19
CA ARG A 324 1.89 -35.85 21.07
C ARG A 324 3.42 -36.04 20.97
N GLY A 325 4.08 -36.42 22.06
CA GLY A 325 5.53 -36.49 22.16
C GLY A 325 6.20 -35.12 22.34
N GLY A 326 7.45 -35.11 22.83
CA GLY A 326 8.25 -33.88 23.02
C GLY A 326 8.05 -33.16 24.37
N LEU A 327 7.29 -33.74 25.30
CA LEU A 327 7.01 -33.12 26.60
C LEU A 327 8.29 -32.84 27.42
N PHE A 328 9.22 -33.81 27.47
CA PHE A 328 10.48 -33.68 28.22
C PHE A 328 11.38 -32.57 27.66
N THR A 329 11.44 -32.43 26.33
CA THR A 329 12.20 -31.36 25.67
C THR A 329 11.59 -29.99 25.93
N SER A 330 10.25 -29.88 25.97
CA SER A 330 9.57 -28.62 26.29
C SER A 330 9.77 -28.21 27.75
N PHE A 331 9.76 -29.16 28.69
CA PHE A 331 10.04 -28.87 30.11
C PHE A 331 11.47 -28.39 30.34
N ALA A 332 12.44 -28.98 29.64
CA ALA A 332 13.84 -28.56 29.73
C ALA A 332 14.08 -27.11 29.26
N ALA A 333 13.21 -26.57 28.42
CA ALA A 333 13.30 -25.20 27.90
C ALA A 333 12.68 -24.13 28.83
N ILE A 334 11.88 -24.53 29.84
CA ILE A 334 11.18 -23.58 30.73
C ILE A 334 12.15 -22.65 31.49
N PRO A 335 13.27 -23.13 32.06
CA PRO A 335 14.20 -22.26 32.81
C PRO A 335 14.81 -21.13 31.96
N SER A 336 14.82 -21.28 30.63
CA SER A 336 15.34 -20.26 29.70
C SER A 336 14.31 -19.21 29.26
N GLN A 337 13.05 -19.32 29.68
CA GLN A 337 12.01 -18.38 29.28
C GLN A 337 11.96 -17.13 30.17
N PRO A 338 11.55 -15.97 29.65
CA PRO A 338 11.36 -14.77 30.46
C PRO A 338 10.32 -14.96 31.56
N ALA A 339 10.59 -14.48 32.77
CA ALA A 339 9.72 -14.69 33.93
C ALA A 339 8.26 -14.21 33.72
N TRP A 340 8.05 -13.14 32.94
CA TRP A 340 6.72 -12.63 32.62
C TRP A 340 5.90 -13.59 31.76
N SER A 341 6.54 -14.42 30.92
CA SER A 341 5.84 -15.38 30.06
C SER A 341 5.24 -16.54 30.86
N LEU A 342 5.82 -16.83 32.02
CA LEU A 342 5.36 -17.87 32.95
C LEU A 342 4.16 -17.41 33.79
N ALA A 343 3.87 -16.10 33.83
CA ALA A 343 2.75 -15.55 34.59
C ALA A 343 1.37 -15.85 33.96
N GLY A 344 1.32 -16.32 32.71
CA GLY A 344 0.06 -16.57 31.99
C GLY A 344 -0.88 -17.53 32.71
N GLY A 345 -0.35 -18.59 33.34
CA GLY A 345 -1.15 -19.55 34.11
C GLY A 345 -1.78 -18.92 35.36
N LEU A 346 -1.06 -18.03 36.04
CA LEU A 346 -1.56 -17.31 37.22
C LEU A 346 -2.65 -16.29 36.84
N ILE A 347 -2.44 -15.54 35.76
CA ILE A 347 -3.41 -14.56 35.24
C ILE A 347 -4.72 -15.26 34.83
N GLY A 348 -4.61 -16.40 34.14
CA GLY A 348 -5.77 -17.22 33.76
C GLY A 348 -6.54 -17.76 34.97
N ALA A 349 -5.83 -18.20 36.03
CA ALA A 349 -6.45 -18.65 37.27
C ALA A 349 -7.21 -17.53 38.01
N CYS A 350 -6.60 -16.34 38.12
CA CYS A 350 -7.23 -15.17 38.73
C CYS A 350 -8.47 -14.72 37.94
N ALA A 351 -8.42 -14.71 36.61
CA ALA A 351 -9.55 -14.36 35.75
C ALA A 351 -10.72 -15.35 35.97
N LEU A 352 -10.46 -16.65 35.90
CA LEU A 352 -11.49 -17.66 36.11
C LEU A 352 -12.10 -17.59 37.51
N PHE A 353 -11.27 -17.48 38.56
CA PHE A 353 -11.75 -17.33 39.93
C PHE A 353 -12.68 -16.13 40.10
N SER A 354 -12.29 -14.99 39.52
CA SER A 354 -13.10 -13.77 39.52
C SER A 354 -14.46 -14.00 38.86
N TYR A 355 -14.51 -14.78 37.77
CA TYR A 355 -15.76 -15.09 37.09
C TYR A 355 -16.67 -15.97 37.95
N VAL A 356 -16.13 -16.99 38.63
CA VAL A 356 -16.94 -17.88 39.49
C VAL A 356 -17.53 -17.10 40.68
N VAL A 357 -16.77 -16.14 41.24
CA VAL A 357 -17.22 -15.31 42.35
C VAL A 357 -18.23 -14.23 41.91
N LEU A 358 -18.02 -13.64 40.74
CA LEU A 358 -18.83 -12.51 40.26
C LEU A 358 -20.10 -12.96 39.52
N ALA A 359 -20.08 -14.09 38.80
CA ALA A 359 -21.22 -14.54 38.00
C ALA A 359 -22.53 -14.66 38.80
N PRO A 360 -22.55 -15.21 40.04
CA PRO A 360 -23.76 -15.25 40.86
C PRO A 360 -24.21 -13.88 41.39
N LYS A 361 -23.33 -12.88 41.42
CA LYS A 361 -23.57 -11.56 42.01
C LYS A 361 -24.08 -10.53 40.99
N ILE A 362 -23.50 -10.51 39.80
CA ILE A 362 -23.79 -9.51 38.76
C ILE A 362 -24.46 -10.11 37.52
N GLY A 363 -24.60 -11.43 37.46
CA GLY A 363 -25.17 -12.15 36.32
C GLY A 363 -24.17 -12.39 35.18
N PHE A 364 -24.35 -13.49 34.45
CA PHE A 364 -23.44 -13.93 33.39
C PHE A 364 -23.35 -12.94 32.22
N SER A 365 -24.47 -12.34 31.82
CA SER A 365 -24.50 -11.40 30.68
C SER A 365 -23.70 -10.12 30.98
N ALA A 366 -23.81 -9.57 32.19
CA ALA A 366 -23.07 -8.37 32.59
C ALA A 366 -21.58 -8.67 32.77
N LEU A 367 -21.25 -9.81 33.37
CA LEU A 367 -19.86 -10.28 33.52
C LEU A 367 -19.18 -10.46 32.16
N LEU A 368 -19.84 -11.11 31.19
CA LEU A 368 -19.30 -11.34 29.86
C LEU A 368 -19.14 -10.03 29.06
N GLY A 369 -20.12 -9.13 29.16
CA GLY A 369 -20.04 -7.81 28.51
C GLY A 369 -18.84 -6.99 28.99
N LEU A 370 -18.64 -6.89 30.31
CA LEU A 370 -17.51 -6.17 30.89
C LEU A 370 -16.17 -6.83 30.56
N ALA A 371 -16.13 -8.16 30.56
CA ALA A 371 -14.95 -8.93 30.20
C ALA A 371 -14.52 -8.70 28.75
N ILE A 372 -15.46 -8.75 27.80
CA ILE A 372 -15.18 -8.51 26.38
C ILE A 372 -14.63 -7.10 26.18
N VAL A 373 -15.21 -6.09 26.84
CA VAL A 373 -14.68 -4.71 26.80
C VAL A 373 -13.24 -4.66 27.31
N GLY A 374 -12.94 -5.30 28.45
CA GLY A 374 -11.57 -5.37 28.98
C GLY A 374 -10.59 -6.11 28.06
N GLN A 375 -11.03 -7.20 27.42
CA GLN A 375 -10.24 -7.97 26.46
C GLN A 375 -9.94 -7.17 25.18
N LEU A 376 -10.93 -6.45 24.66
CA LEU A 376 -10.76 -5.59 23.50
C LEU A 376 -9.78 -4.44 23.80
N LEU A 377 -9.96 -3.74 24.93
CA LEU A 377 -9.05 -2.65 25.33
C LEU A 377 -7.62 -3.13 25.53
N SER A 378 -7.43 -4.25 26.26
CA SER A 378 -6.10 -4.80 26.50
C SER A 378 -5.44 -5.31 25.20
N SER A 379 -6.18 -5.97 24.31
CA SER A 379 -5.68 -6.39 22.99
C SER A 379 -5.21 -5.20 22.16
N GLN A 380 -5.99 -4.10 22.09
CA GLN A 380 -5.59 -2.92 21.33
C GLN A 380 -4.34 -2.25 21.91
N MET A 381 -4.21 -2.19 23.25
CA MET A 381 -3.00 -1.65 23.88
C MET A 381 -1.77 -2.51 23.60
N ILE A 382 -1.90 -3.83 23.67
CA ILE A 382 -0.80 -4.77 23.37
C ILE A 382 -0.37 -4.62 21.91
N ASP A 383 -1.31 -4.56 20.98
CA ASP A 383 -1.04 -4.40 19.54
C ASP A 383 -0.43 -3.03 19.23
N HIS A 384 -0.99 -1.94 19.75
CA HIS A 384 -0.56 -0.57 19.45
C HIS A 384 0.87 -0.28 19.95
N PHE A 385 1.21 -0.79 21.15
CA PHE A 385 2.50 -0.55 21.79
C PHE A 385 3.50 -1.71 21.61
N GLY A 386 3.11 -2.84 21.02
CA GLY A 386 3.97 -4.03 20.85
C GLY A 386 4.39 -4.66 22.19
N LEU A 387 3.50 -4.64 23.19
CA LEU A 387 3.83 -5.11 24.54
C LEU A 387 4.05 -6.62 24.57
N LEU A 388 4.91 -7.08 25.49
CA LEU A 388 5.14 -8.52 25.76
C LEU A 388 5.64 -9.32 24.53
N GLY A 389 6.36 -8.67 23.62
CA GLY A 389 6.90 -9.31 22.40
C GLY A 389 5.88 -9.45 21.28
N ALA A 390 4.72 -8.80 21.38
CA ALA A 390 3.73 -8.75 20.30
C ALA A 390 4.22 -7.89 19.12
N VAL A 391 3.85 -8.31 17.90
CA VAL A 391 4.12 -7.53 16.68
C VAL A 391 3.31 -6.24 16.72
N ARG A 392 3.98 -5.09 16.70
CA ARG A 392 3.33 -3.78 16.77
C ARG A 392 2.42 -3.55 15.57
N ARG A 393 1.15 -3.25 15.83
CA ARG A 393 0.13 -2.91 14.83
C ARG A 393 -0.59 -1.62 15.26
N PRO A 394 -0.27 -0.46 14.67
CA PRO A 394 -0.84 0.81 15.10
C PRO A 394 -2.36 0.86 14.84
N VAL A 395 -3.11 1.07 15.91
CA VAL A 395 -4.57 1.21 15.89
C VAL A 395 -4.95 2.68 15.63
N SER A 396 -5.85 2.93 14.67
CA SER A 396 -6.34 4.29 14.39
C SER A 396 -7.30 4.81 15.48
N LEU A 397 -7.34 6.12 15.68
CA LEU A 397 -8.23 6.78 16.66
C LEU A 397 -9.72 6.48 16.41
N LEU A 398 -10.10 6.15 15.17
CA LEU A 398 -11.47 5.75 14.82
C LEU A 398 -11.87 4.38 15.41
N LYS A 399 -10.93 3.44 15.50
CA LYS A 399 -11.13 2.12 16.15
C LYS A 399 -11.24 2.24 17.67
N LEU A 400 -10.54 3.22 18.27
CA LEU A 400 -10.62 3.52 19.70
C LEU A 400 -11.96 4.17 20.10
N GLY A 401 -12.53 5.03 19.24
CA GLY A 401 -13.80 5.70 19.50
C GLY A 401 -15.07 4.87 19.22
N GLY A 402 -15.00 3.90 18.32
CA GLY A 402 -16.17 3.13 17.84
C GLY A 402 -16.94 2.34 18.91
N HIS A 403 -16.30 1.97 20.04
CA HIS A 403 -16.93 1.17 21.09
C HIS A 403 -17.49 1.99 22.26
N ALA A 404 -17.10 3.25 22.42
CA ALA A 404 -17.77 4.15 23.37
C ALA A 404 -19.17 4.59 22.87
N GLY A 405 -19.40 4.55 21.56
CA GLY A 405 -20.64 5.02 20.92
C GLY A 405 -21.82 4.03 20.89
N HIS A 406 -21.63 2.75 21.20
CA HIS A 406 -22.69 1.74 21.08
C HIS A 406 -23.58 1.57 22.32
N ALA A 407 -23.29 2.26 23.42
CA ALA A 407 -24.12 2.27 24.63
C ALA A 407 -25.12 3.45 24.69
N GLY A 408 -25.17 4.32 23.68
CA GLY A 408 -26.03 5.50 23.74
C GLY A 408 -26.19 6.21 22.42
N ARG A 409 -26.98 5.66 21.50
CA ARG A 409 -27.68 6.41 20.43
C ARG A 409 -28.69 5.52 19.70
N SER A 410 -29.78 5.20 20.38
CA SER A 410 -31.05 4.99 19.68
C SER A 410 -31.74 6.35 19.55
N ARG A 411 -31.78 6.92 18.34
CA ARG A 411 -32.88 7.75 17.78
C ARG A 411 -32.36 8.64 16.66
N HIS A 412 -33.03 8.53 15.52
CA HIS A 412 -33.19 9.48 14.41
C HIS A 412 -31.88 10.05 13.79
N HIS A 413 -31.61 9.86 12.51
CA HIS A 413 -32.41 10.43 11.41
C HIS A 413 -32.13 9.72 10.09
N ALA A 414 -33.20 9.55 9.31
CA ALA A 414 -33.15 9.45 7.85
C ALA A 414 -32.73 10.80 7.24
N PHE A 415 -31.93 10.79 6.18
CA PHE A 415 -32.30 11.28 4.83
C PHE A 415 -31.08 11.36 3.90
N TRP A 416 -31.36 11.03 2.63
CA TRP A 416 -30.72 11.32 1.34
C TRP A 416 -29.22 11.08 1.15
#